data_AF-A0A917D0G8-F1
#
_entry.id   AF-A0A917D0G8-F1
#
_cell.length_a   1.000
_cell.length_b   1.000
_cell.length_c   1.000
_cell.angle_alpha   90.00
_cell.angle_beta   90.00
_cell.angle_gamma   90.00
#
_symmetry.space_group_name_H-M   'P 1'
#
loop_
_entity.id
_entity.type
_entity.pdbx_description
1 polymer ?
#
loop_
_entity_poly.entity_id
_entity_poly.type
_entity_poly.pdbx_seq_one_letter_code
_entity_poly.pdbx_strand_id
1 'polypeptide(L)'
;MAERHLLTVEQLQDILKHDGPTDIWLVEDTGDITVVPDQSIAPFMRVGHWPRYLARSLTIDKIVLQHINDPNPQRGYLTALTFINREITRMTPDNTAAARMGEALGKLVTQLFTAGQ
;
A
#
# COMPACT_ATOMS: atom_id res chain seq x y z
N MET A 1 7.72 -12.24 12.00
CA MET A 1 6.51 -12.18 11.15
C MET A 1 6.33 -10.72 10.82
N ALA A 2 6.44 -10.30 9.56
CA ALA A 2 6.21 -8.89 9.23
C ALA A 2 4.71 -8.62 9.37
N GLU A 3 4.33 -7.82 10.35
CA GLU A 3 2.96 -7.35 10.53
C GLU A 3 2.59 -6.53 9.30
N ARG A 4 1.62 -7.02 8.51
CA ARG A 4 1.00 -6.22 7.45
C ARG A 4 0.44 -4.96 8.11
N HIS A 5 1.02 -3.80 7.83
CA HIS A 5 0.53 -2.52 8.31
C HIS A 5 -0.74 -2.16 7.54
N LEU A 6 -1.88 -2.68 8.02
CA LEU A 6 -3.19 -2.22 7.58
C LEU A 6 -3.46 -0.86 8.23
N LEU A 7 -3.91 0.10 7.43
CA LEU A 7 -4.30 1.41 7.94
C LEU A 7 -5.48 1.28 8.90
N THR A 8 -5.36 1.95 10.05
CA THR A 8 -6.46 2.18 11.00
C THR A 8 -7.30 3.40 10.59
N VAL A 9 -8.48 3.55 11.19
CA VAL A 9 -9.36 4.71 10.91
C VAL A 9 -8.67 6.00 11.32
N GLU A 10 -7.99 5.98 12.46
CA GLU A 10 -7.28 7.12 13.03
C GLU A 10 -6.13 7.56 12.11
N GLN A 11 -5.36 6.61 11.57
CA GLN A 11 -4.29 6.91 10.62
C GLN A 11 -4.84 7.48 9.31
N LEU A 12 -5.93 6.91 8.78
CA LEU A 12 -6.59 7.46 7.60
C LEU A 12 -7.07 8.90 7.84
N GLN A 13 -7.68 9.16 8.99
CA GLN A 13 -8.13 10.50 9.37
C GLN A 13 -6.96 11.48 9.52
N ASP A 14 -5.83 11.04 10.04
CA ASP A 14 -4.64 11.87 10.19
C ASP A 14 -4.05 12.25 8.83
N ILE A 15 -3.89 11.28 7.93
CA ILE A 15 -3.40 11.53 6.56
C ILE A 15 -4.30 12.50 5.81
N LEU A 16 -5.63 12.30 5.87
CA LEU A 16 -6.61 13.18 5.21
C LEU A 16 -6.69 14.60 5.77
N LYS A 17 -6.14 14.87 6.98
CA LYS A 17 -6.04 16.23 7.51
C LYS A 17 -4.87 17.00 6.91
N HIS A 18 -3.89 16.28 6.39
CA HIS A 18 -2.59 16.82 5.99
C HIS A 18 -2.36 16.76 4.49
N ASP A 19 -3.18 16.03 3.74
CA ASP A 19 -3.04 15.94 2.30
C ASP A 19 -3.72 17.10 1.57
N GLY A 20 -3.11 17.48 0.45
CA GLY A 20 -3.73 18.36 -0.53
C GLY A 20 -4.81 17.61 -1.32
N PRO A 21 -5.82 18.31 -1.86
CA PRO A 21 -6.95 17.67 -2.55
C PRO A 21 -6.51 16.85 -3.77
N THR A 22 -5.35 17.15 -4.35
CA THR A 22 -4.83 16.49 -5.56
C THR A 22 -3.61 15.63 -5.28
N ASP A 23 -3.20 15.48 -4.03
CA ASP A 23 -2.02 14.72 -3.68
C ASP A 23 -2.15 13.25 -4.09
N ILE A 24 -1.00 12.62 -4.26
CA ILE A 24 -0.90 11.26 -4.79
C ILE A 24 -0.53 10.34 -3.64
N TRP A 25 -1.38 9.35 -3.45
CA TRP A 25 -1.16 8.26 -2.52
C TRP A 25 -0.40 7.15 -3.24
N LEU A 26 0.67 6.70 -2.61
CA LEU A 26 1.58 5.70 -3.12
C LEU A 26 1.65 4.52 -2.16
N VAL A 27 1.71 3.31 -2.69
CA VAL A 27 1.96 2.08 -1.91
C VAL A 27 3.43 1.72 -2.05
N GLU A 28 4.10 1.50 -0.92
CA GLU A 28 5.46 0.98 -0.83
C GLU A 28 5.48 -0.56 -0.92
N ASP A 29 6.65 -1.15 -1.14
CA ASP A 29 6.80 -2.61 -1.25
C ASP A 29 6.49 -3.37 0.06
N THR A 30 6.56 -2.67 1.19
CA THR A 30 6.15 -3.11 2.53
C THR A 30 4.63 -3.10 2.73
N GLY A 31 3.89 -2.41 1.87
CA GLY A 31 2.46 -2.12 2.04
C GLY A 31 2.19 -0.80 2.78
N ASP A 32 3.22 -0.06 3.17
CA ASP A 32 3.06 1.28 3.74
C ASP A 32 2.55 2.29 2.70
N ILE A 33 1.96 3.38 3.18
CA ILE A 33 1.44 4.47 2.34
C ILE A 33 2.31 5.71 2.49
N THR A 34 2.73 6.26 1.36
CA THR A 34 3.39 7.56 1.25
C THR A 34 2.48 8.51 0.48
N VAL A 35 2.30 9.75 0.96
CA VAL A 35 1.56 10.80 0.24
C VAL A 35 2.54 11.84 -0.28
N VAL A 36 2.45 12.16 -1.56
CA VAL A 36 3.31 13.14 -2.23
C VAL A 36 2.47 14.20 -2.95
N PRO A 37 2.98 15.43 -3.13
CA PRO A 37 2.27 16.46 -3.89
C PRO A 37 1.91 16.02 -5.31
N ASP A 38 0.90 16.67 -5.89
CA ASP A 38 0.50 16.39 -7.27
C ASP A 38 1.66 16.51 -8.27
N GLN A 39 1.86 15.44 -9.03
CA GLN A 39 2.88 15.31 -10.06
C GLN A 39 2.47 14.25 -11.10
N SER A 40 3.30 14.06 -12.13
CA SER A 40 3.07 12.99 -13.10
C SER A 40 3.09 11.63 -12.42
N ILE A 41 2.08 10.79 -12.68
CA ILE A 41 2.00 9.42 -12.14
C ILE A 41 2.82 8.41 -12.96
N ALA A 42 3.32 8.80 -14.13
CA ALA A 42 4.06 7.91 -15.03
C ALA A 42 5.25 7.17 -14.36
N PRO A 43 6.01 7.79 -13.45
CA PRO A 43 7.07 7.10 -12.72
C PRO A 43 6.57 5.94 -11.84
N PHE A 44 5.38 6.08 -11.25
CA PHE A 44 4.78 5.14 -10.29
C PHE A 44 3.92 4.05 -10.93
N MET A 45 3.72 4.12 -12.24
CA MET A 45 2.96 3.13 -13.03
C MET A 45 3.87 2.06 -13.65
N ARG A 46 5.19 2.15 -13.44
CA ARG A 46 6.15 1.20 -13.99
C ARG A 46 6.06 -0.16 -13.28
N VAL A 47 5.88 -1.22 -14.06
CA VAL A 47 5.85 -2.60 -13.54
C VAL A 47 7.19 -2.93 -12.90
N GLY A 48 7.16 -3.53 -11.70
CA GLY A 48 8.37 -3.95 -10.98
C GLY A 48 9.11 -2.84 -10.23
N HIS A 49 8.61 -1.60 -10.28
CA HIS A 49 9.15 -0.49 -9.48
C HIS A 49 8.21 -0.16 -8.31
N TRP A 50 8.83 0.34 -7.24
CA TRP A 50 8.19 0.86 -6.04
C TRP A 50 8.73 2.26 -5.76
N PRO A 51 7.92 3.15 -5.16
CA PRO A 51 6.50 3.00 -4.83
C PRO A 51 5.58 2.90 -6.06
N ARG A 52 4.35 2.40 -5.85
CA ARG A 52 3.30 2.28 -6.87
C ARG A 52 2.14 3.22 -6.63
N TYR A 53 1.56 3.73 -7.71
CA TYR A 53 0.39 4.59 -7.64
C TYR A 53 -0.83 3.85 -7.09
N LEU A 54 -1.42 4.38 -6.01
CA LEU A 54 -2.67 3.90 -5.44
C LEU A 54 -3.86 4.70 -5.97
N ALA A 55 -3.89 5.99 -5.61
CA ALA A 55 -5.01 6.89 -5.85
C ALA A 55 -4.56 8.35 -5.68
N ARG A 56 -5.46 9.29 -5.99
CA ARG A 56 -5.35 10.68 -5.56
C ARG A 56 -6.19 10.92 -4.32
N SER A 57 -5.80 11.86 -3.47
CA SER A 57 -6.54 12.27 -2.26
C SER A 57 -8.01 12.55 -2.53
N LEU A 58 -8.33 13.30 -3.60
CA LEU A 58 -9.72 13.56 -4.02
C LEU A 58 -10.57 12.28 -4.18
N THR A 59 -9.97 11.17 -4.62
CA THR A 59 -10.71 9.90 -4.75
C THR A 59 -11.07 9.36 -3.38
N ILE A 60 -10.14 9.42 -2.41
CA ILE A 60 -10.38 8.98 -1.04
C ILE A 60 -11.41 9.89 -0.36
N ASP A 61 -11.27 11.21 -0.51
CA ASP A 61 -12.22 12.20 -0.03
C ASP A 61 -13.64 11.92 -0.54
N LYS A 62 -13.77 11.64 -1.85
CA LYS A 62 -15.07 11.33 -2.45
C LYS A 62 -15.71 10.10 -1.84
N ILE A 63 -14.94 9.05 -1.51
CA ILE A 63 -15.47 7.84 -0.86
C ILE A 63 -15.99 8.18 0.54
N VAL A 64 -15.26 8.99 1.30
CA VAL A 64 -15.66 9.44 2.64
C VAL A 64 -16.92 10.31 2.54
N LEU A 65 -16.92 11.32 1.67
CA LEU A 65 -18.00 12.29 1.49
C LEU A 65 -19.29 11.66 0.94
N GLN A 66 -19.22 10.57 0.18
CA GLN A 66 -20.40 9.82 -0.26
C GLN A 66 -21.26 9.32 0.90
N HIS A 67 -20.67 9.18 2.09
CA HIS A 67 -21.32 8.70 3.30
C HIS A 67 -21.53 9.81 4.34
N ILE A 68 -21.38 11.09 3.97
CA ILE A 68 -21.50 12.21 4.92
C ILE A 68 -22.88 12.33 5.57
N ASN A 69 -23.92 11.87 4.88
CA ASN A 69 -25.30 11.87 5.36
C ASN A 69 -25.72 10.52 6.00
N ASP A 70 -24.80 9.56 6.13
CA ASP A 70 -25.10 8.28 6.78
C ASP A 70 -25.27 8.49 8.30
N PRO A 71 -26.26 7.86 8.94
CA PRO A 71 -26.43 7.93 10.40
C PRO A 71 -25.20 7.43 11.18
N ASN A 72 -24.32 6.64 10.54
CA ASN A 72 -23.00 6.31 11.04
C ASN A 72 -21.91 7.07 10.26
N PRO A 73 -21.39 8.19 10.80
CA PRO A 73 -20.37 9.00 10.12
C PRO A 73 -19.04 8.24 9.92
N GLN A 74 -18.77 7.17 10.67
CA GLN A 74 -17.58 6.35 10.47
C GLN A 74 -17.65 5.50 9.19
N ARG A 75 -18.84 5.30 8.61
CA ARG A 75 -19.04 4.44 7.44
C ARG A 75 -18.22 4.91 6.23
N GLY A 76 -18.07 6.22 6.04
CA GLY A 76 -17.22 6.78 4.98
C GLY A 76 -15.76 6.35 5.12
N TYR A 77 -15.19 6.52 6.32
CA TYR A 77 -13.83 6.11 6.62
C TYR A 77 -13.62 4.60 6.52
N LEU A 78 -14.56 3.79 7.00
CA LEU A 78 -14.48 2.33 6.89
C LEU A 78 -14.54 1.86 5.43
N THR A 79 -15.33 2.54 4.60
CA THR A 79 -15.42 2.25 3.17
C THR A 79 -14.12 2.63 2.45
N ALA A 80 -13.56 3.80 2.76
CA ALA A 80 -12.27 4.23 2.24
C ALA A 80 -11.13 3.28 2.67
N LEU A 81 -11.08 2.88 3.94
CA LEU A 81 -10.14 1.87 4.42
C LEU A 81 -10.29 0.54 3.69
N THR A 82 -11.52 0.07 3.49
CA THR A 82 -11.77 -1.19 2.78
C THR A 82 -11.23 -1.11 1.35
N PHE A 83 -11.41 0.03 0.67
CA PHE A 83 -10.83 0.27 -0.64
C PHE A 83 -9.30 0.25 -0.59
N ILE A 84 -8.68 1.05 0.29
CA ILE A 84 -7.23 1.18 0.41
C ILE A 84 -6.58 -0.18 0.73
N ASN A 85 -7.05 -0.85 1.78
CA ASN A 85 -6.49 -2.12 2.24
C ASN A 85 -6.64 -3.23 1.19
N ARG A 86 -7.73 -3.22 0.40
CA ARG A 86 -7.92 -4.15 -0.72
C ARG A 86 -6.91 -3.89 -1.83
N GLU A 87 -6.71 -2.63 -2.22
CA GLU A 87 -5.75 -2.30 -3.27
C GLU A 87 -4.30 -2.55 -2.83
N ILE A 88 -3.93 -2.23 -1.58
CA ILE A 88 -2.64 -2.62 -0.99
C ILE A 88 -2.45 -4.12 -1.14
N THR A 89 -3.39 -4.93 -0.64
CA THR A 89 -3.32 -6.41 -0.72
C THR A 89 -3.15 -6.92 -2.15
N ARG A 90 -3.83 -6.29 -3.12
CA ARG A 90 -3.74 -6.66 -4.54
C ARG A 90 -2.39 -6.27 -5.16
N MET A 91 -1.82 -5.14 -4.75
CA MET A 91 -0.56 -4.61 -5.28
C MET A 91 0.67 -5.24 -4.63
N THR A 92 0.55 -5.65 -3.36
CA THR A 92 1.57 -6.35 -2.56
C THR A 92 1.16 -7.83 -2.31
N PRO A 93 0.89 -8.65 -3.34
CA PRO A 93 0.60 -10.06 -3.12
C PRO A 93 1.85 -10.70 -2.52
N ASP A 94 1.69 -11.35 -1.34
CA ASP A 94 2.73 -11.99 -0.53
C ASP A 94 4.10 -12.11 -1.21
N ASN A 95 4.93 -11.08 -1.06
CA ASN A 95 6.37 -11.17 -1.35
C ASN A 95 7.00 -12.31 -0.54
N THR A 96 6.32 -12.84 0.47
CA THR A 96 6.67 -14.04 1.22
C THR A 96 6.88 -15.28 0.34
N ALA A 97 6.15 -15.47 -0.78
CA ALA A 97 6.39 -16.63 -1.64
C ALA A 97 7.66 -16.47 -2.50
N ALA A 98 7.87 -15.28 -3.08
CA ALA A 98 9.06 -14.97 -3.87
C ALA A 98 10.33 -14.82 -2.99
N ALA A 99 10.20 -14.22 -1.81
CA ALA A 99 11.28 -14.07 -0.83
C ALA A 99 11.66 -15.42 -0.19
N ARG A 100 10.69 -16.31 0.10
CA ARG A 100 11.00 -17.68 0.57
C ARG A 100 11.64 -18.54 -0.52
N MET A 101 11.23 -18.41 -1.79
CA MET A 101 11.92 -19.08 -2.90
C MET A 101 13.33 -18.54 -3.11
N GLY A 102 13.54 -17.23 -3.03
CA GLY A 102 14.87 -16.61 -3.09
C GLY A 102 15.79 -17.07 -1.96
N GLU A 103 15.30 -17.14 -0.73
CA GLU A 103 16.08 -17.62 0.43
C GLU A 103 16.35 -19.14 0.36
N ALA A 104 15.40 -19.94 -0.12
CA ALA A 104 15.59 -21.38 -0.31
C ALA A 104 16.61 -21.69 -1.41
N LEU A 105 16.58 -20.95 -2.52
CA LEU A 105 17.57 -21.06 -3.60
C LEU A 105 18.93 -20.56 -3.15
N GLY A 106 18.99 -19.46 -2.39
CA GLY A 106 20.23 -18.95 -1.80
C GLY A 106 20.89 -19.96 -0.86
N LYS A 107 20.11 -20.61 0.03
CA LYS A 107 20.59 -21.67 0.93
C LYS A 107 21.11 -22.90 0.16
N LEU A 108 20.41 -23.32 -0.89
CA LEU A 108 20.83 -24.43 -1.76
C LEU A 108 22.14 -24.12 -2.48
N VAL A 109 22.28 -22.91 -3.02
CA VAL A 109 23.52 -22.46 -3.67
C VAL A 109 24.67 -22.41 -2.65
N THR A 110 24.47 -21.80 -1.48
CA THR A 110 25.51 -21.76 -0.45
C THR A 110 25.92 -23.16 0.01
N GLN A 111 24.98 -24.11 0.21
CA GLN A 111 25.32 -25.49 0.58
C GLN A 111 26.14 -26.23 -0.51
N LEU A 112 25.85 -25.99 -1.79
CA LEU A 112 26.60 -26.57 -2.91
C LEU A 112 28.04 -26.05 -3.00
N PHE A 113 28.29 -24.80 -2.59
CA PHE A 113 29.64 -24.21 -2.60
C PHE A 113 30.45 -24.51 -1.34
N THR A 114 29.83 -24.75 -0.19
CA THR A 114 30.55 -25.11 1.06
C THR A 114 30.83 -26.61 1.19
N ALA A 115 30.11 -27.48 0.48
CA ALA A 115 30.31 -28.94 0.52
C ALA A 115 31.38 -29.47 -0.44
N GLY A 116 32.06 -28.58 -1.18
CA GLY A 116 33.10 -28.91 -2.16
C GLY A 116 34.54 -28.56 -1.74
N GLN A 117 34.78 -28.26 -0.45
CA GLN A 117 36.12 -28.08 0.12
C GLN A 117 36.52 -29.24 1.03
#